data_AF-A0A0R3S790-F1
#
_entry.id   AF-A0A0R3S790-F1
#
_cell.length_a   1.000
_cell.length_b   1.000
_cell.length_c   1.000
_cell.angle_alpha   90.00
_cell.angle_beta   90.00
_cell.angle_gamma   90.00
#
_symmetry.space_group_name_H-M   'P 1'
#
loop_
_entity.id
_entity.type
_entity.pdbx_description
1 polymer ?
#
loop_
_entity_poly.entity_id
_entity_poly.type
_entity_poly.pdbx_seq_one_letter_code
_entity_poly.pdbx_strand_id
1 'polypeptide(L)'
;MLKYGTLLMLITVGAYGDLLSEAGDFFSKHFTDFKSLFANDEKELQTSVDRVKDLLSTIQNKMALLKPLASEAQKGTLDRIGDLSSLVSDFQKNVFNSKMEFDQKETNWENLVKKIFVTEGVSKILPLLQKIQNSATATFATSLFTCIIPLLINALRE
;
A
#
# COMPACT_ATOMS: atom_id res chain seq x y z
N MET A 1 45.39 -7.44 -19.36
CA MET A 1 44.31 -7.46 -20.38
C MET A 1 43.26 -8.47 -19.96
N LEU A 2 41.98 -8.17 -20.22
CA LEU A 2 40.73 -8.89 -19.86
C LEU A 2 40.31 -8.75 -18.38
N LYS A 3 39.05 -8.42 -18.04
CA LYS A 3 37.87 -7.97 -18.79
C LYS A 3 36.88 -7.43 -17.76
N TYR A 4 36.41 -6.20 -17.94
CA TYR A 4 35.21 -5.69 -17.28
C TYR A 4 33.98 -6.44 -17.80
N GLY A 5 33.03 -6.72 -16.93
CA GLY A 5 31.75 -7.36 -17.24
C GLY A 5 31.47 -8.43 -16.19
N THR A 6 30.74 -8.14 -15.12
CA THR A 6 29.30 -7.87 -15.20
C THR A 6 28.90 -7.11 -13.95
N LEU A 7 28.50 -5.84 -14.12
CA LEU A 7 27.81 -5.11 -13.07
C LEU A 7 26.40 -5.69 -13.01
N LEU A 8 26.18 -6.68 -12.12
CA LEU A 8 24.84 -7.06 -11.71
C LEU A 8 24.25 -5.84 -10.99
N MET A 9 23.57 -4.97 -11.73
CA MET A 9 22.53 -4.13 -11.15
C MET A 9 21.41 -5.08 -10.72
N LEU A 10 21.56 -5.64 -9.53
CA LEU A 10 20.43 -5.97 -8.71
C LEU A 10 19.74 -4.63 -8.43
N ILE A 11 18.74 -4.30 -9.25
CA ILE A 11 17.69 -3.39 -8.80
C ILE A 11 17.10 -4.10 -7.60
N THR A 12 17.54 -3.69 -6.42
CA THR A 12 16.90 -4.02 -5.17
C THR A 12 15.45 -3.58 -5.33
N VAL A 13 14.57 -4.53 -5.64
CA VAL A 13 13.15 -4.47 -5.29
C VAL A 13 13.13 -4.55 -3.76
N GLY A 14 13.62 -3.47 -3.14
CA GLY A 14 13.63 -3.27 -1.71
C GLY A 14 12.22 -2.89 -1.28
N ALA A 15 11.80 -3.51 -0.19
CA ALA A 15 10.57 -3.24 0.56
C ALA A 15 9.27 -3.88 0.03
N TYR A 16 9.28 -5.21 -0.18
CA TYR A 16 8.18 -5.98 0.38
C TYR A 16 8.44 -6.11 1.89
N GLY A 17 7.69 -5.36 2.70
CA GLY A 17 7.69 -5.54 4.15
C GLY A 17 8.13 -4.34 4.99
N ASP A 18 7.57 -3.17 4.74
CA ASP A 18 7.15 -2.38 5.90
C ASP A 18 5.63 -2.37 5.91
N LEU A 19 5.05 -3.08 6.87
CA LEU A 19 3.60 -3.16 7.09
C LEU A 19 3.02 -1.83 7.59
N LEU A 20 3.84 -0.77 7.54
CA LEU A 20 3.53 0.65 7.65
C LEU A 20 4.27 1.44 6.55
N SER A 21 4.10 1.09 5.26
CA SER A 21 4.40 2.06 4.18
C SER A 21 3.79 3.41 4.57
N GLU A 22 4.44 4.53 4.28
CA GLU A 22 3.92 5.88 4.56
C GLU A 22 2.45 6.02 4.12
N ALA A 23 2.06 5.33 3.05
CA ALA A 23 0.69 5.22 2.60
C ALA A 23 -0.25 4.53 3.61
N GLY A 24 0.18 3.43 4.22
CA GLY A 24 -0.57 2.72 5.27
C GLY A 24 -0.79 3.57 6.51
N ASP A 25 0.23 4.33 6.95
CA ASP A 25 0.10 5.26 8.07
C ASP A 25 -0.86 6.41 7.72
N PHE A 26 -0.72 6.96 6.51
CA PHE A 26 -1.61 7.99 5.99
C PHE A 26 -3.08 7.52 5.98
N PHE A 27 -3.40 6.40 5.34
CA PHE A 27 -4.78 5.91 5.24
C PHE A 27 -5.37 5.43 6.58
N SER A 28 -4.53 5.16 7.57
CA SER A 28 -4.98 4.75 8.90
C SER A 28 -5.19 5.93 9.85
N LYS A 29 -4.32 6.96 9.80
CA LYS A 29 -4.28 8.03 10.80
C LYS A 29 -4.60 9.43 10.27
N HIS A 30 -4.26 9.70 9.01
CA HIS A 30 -4.30 11.05 8.43
C HIS A 30 -5.39 11.22 7.37
N PHE A 31 -5.86 10.12 6.78
CA PHE A 31 -6.91 10.14 5.77
C PHE A 31 -8.27 10.43 6.41
N THR A 32 -8.79 11.61 6.14
CA THR A 32 -10.11 12.06 6.57
C THR A 32 -11.14 11.85 5.46
N ASP A 33 -10.80 12.25 4.24
CA ASP A 33 -11.58 12.09 3.04
C ASP A 33 -10.69 12.02 1.78
N PHE A 34 -11.30 11.79 0.62
CA PHE A 34 -10.56 11.72 -0.65
C PHE A 34 -9.89 13.04 -1.06
N LYS A 35 -10.33 14.19 -0.53
CA LYS A 35 -9.71 15.50 -0.83
C LYS A 35 -8.36 15.65 -0.14
N SER A 36 -8.09 14.88 0.91
CA SER A 36 -6.75 14.78 1.52
C SER A 36 -5.66 14.26 0.56
N LEU A 37 -6.06 13.74 -0.61
CA LEU A 37 -5.16 13.33 -1.69
C LEU A 37 -4.96 14.42 -2.75
N PHE A 38 -5.63 15.56 -2.66
CA PHE A 38 -5.37 16.68 -3.58
C PHE A 38 -3.98 17.26 -3.30
N ALA A 39 -3.41 17.92 -4.29
CA ALA A 39 -2.01 18.34 -4.27
C ALA A 39 -1.90 19.81 -4.67
N ASN A 40 -1.05 20.56 -3.99
CA ASN A 40 -0.83 21.98 -4.25
C ASN A 40 0.49 22.24 -5.01
N ASP A 41 1.33 21.21 -5.18
CA ASP A 41 2.54 21.25 -5.99
C ASP A 41 2.89 19.86 -6.58
N GLU A 42 3.90 19.81 -7.46
CA GLU A 42 4.35 18.59 -8.13
C GLU A 42 4.81 17.49 -7.17
N LYS A 43 5.41 17.87 -6.03
CA LYS A 43 5.92 16.92 -5.04
C LYS A 43 4.75 16.29 -4.29
N GLU A 44 3.80 17.10 -3.82
CA GLU A 44 2.57 16.62 -3.21
C GLU A 44 1.77 15.74 -4.16
N LEU A 45 1.72 16.10 -5.45
CA LEU A 45 1.05 15.31 -6.47
C LEU A 45 1.68 13.93 -6.61
N GLN A 46 3.01 13.87 -6.71
CA GLN A 46 3.72 12.60 -6.77
C GLN A 46 3.47 11.75 -5.52
N THR A 47 3.59 12.35 -4.33
CA THR A 47 3.31 11.68 -3.06
C THR A 47 1.88 11.14 -3.01
N SER A 48 0.88 11.92 -3.41
CA SER A 48 -0.52 11.49 -3.42
C SER A 48 -0.77 10.36 -4.43
N VAL A 49 -0.16 10.41 -5.61
CA VAL A 49 -0.21 9.34 -6.61
C VAL A 49 0.36 8.04 -6.05
N ASP A 50 1.55 8.10 -5.44
CA ASP A 50 2.22 6.94 -4.85
C ASP A 50 1.39 6.36 -3.69
N ARG A 51 0.78 7.20 -2.84
CA ARG A 51 -0.14 6.76 -1.79
C ARG A 51 -1.31 5.96 -2.34
N VAL A 52 -2.01 6.46 -3.37
CA VAL A 52 -3.15 5.74 -3.96
C VAL A 52 -2.70 4.43 -4.61
N LYS A 53 -1.55 4.42 -5.28
CA LYS A 53 -0.99 3.21 -5.89
C LYS A 53 -0.66 2.15 -4.84
N ASP A 54 -0.06 2.54 -3.73
CA ASP A 54 0.24 1.66 -2.59
C ASP A 54 -1.03 1.11 -1.95
N LEU A 55 -2.05 1.94 -1.80
CA LEU A 55 -3.35 1.52 -1.28
C LEU A 55 -3.98 0.45 -2.18
N LEU A 56 -4.08 0.71 -3.49
CA LEU A 56 -4.68 -0.22 -4.44
C LEU A 56 -3.90 -1.53 -4.50
N SER A 57 -2.57 -1.46 -4.46
CA SER A 57 -1.70 -2.64 -4.39
C SER A 57 -1.92 -3.42 -3.10
N THR A 58 -2.08 -2.74 -1.96
CA THR A 58 -2.38 -3.37 -0.67
C THR A 58 -3.73 -4.08 -0.69
N ILE A 59 -4.76 -3.45 -1.26
CA ILE A 59 -6.09 -4.06 -1.44
C ILE A 59 -5.98 -5.30 -2.34
N GLN A 60 -5.26 -5.19 -3.45
CA GLN A 60 -5.04 -6.30 -4.38
C GLN A 60 -4.32 -7.48 -3.71
N ASN A 61 -3.27 -7.21 -2.93
CA ASN A 61 -2.53 -8.23 -2.19
C ASN A 61 -3.37 -8.91 -1.09
N LYS A 62 -4.34 -8.17 -0.51
CA LYS A 62 -5.24 -8.68 0.54
C LYS A 62 -6.60 -9.12 0.02
N MET A 63 -6.77 -9.23 -1.30
CA MET A 63 -8.04 -9.52 -1.96
C MET A 63 -8.72 -10.79 -1.41
N ALA A 64 -7.94 -11.86 -1.21
CA ALA A 64 -8.43 -13.13 -0.68
C ALA A 64 -8.99 -13.02 0.75
N LEU A 65 -8.47 -12.08 1.55
CA LEU A 65 -8.94 -11.81 2.91
C LEU A 65 -10.11 -10.82 2.94
N LEU A 66 -10.17 -9.90 1.98
CA LEU A 66 -11.20 -8.87 1.88
C LEU A 66 -12.51 -9.40 1.30
N LYS A 67 -12.46 -10.23 0.25
CA LYS A 67 -13.66 -10.74 -0.44
C LYS A 67 -14.66 -11.47 0.49
N PRO A 68 -14.25 -12.33 1.43
CA PRO A 68 -15.18 -12.98 2.35
C PRO A 68 -15.86 -12.04 3.34
N LEU A 69 -15.22 -10.91 3.67
CA LEU A 69 -15.72 -9.92 4.62
C LEU A 69 -16.55 -8.81 3.94
N ALA A 70 -16.48 -8.74 2.62
CA ALA A 70 -17.12 -7.72 1.81
C ALA A 70 -18.58 -8.07 1.51
N SER A 71 -19.45 -7.05 1.54
CA SER A 71 -20.77 -7.11 0.92
C SER A 71 -20.67 -7.25 -0.61
N GLU A 72 -21.75 -7.64 -1.29
CA GLU A 72 -21.77 -7.76 -2.76
C GLU A 72 -21.38 -6.46 -3.47
N ALA A 73 -21.81 -5.30 -2.96
CA ALA A 73 -21.41 -4.00 -3.49
C ALA A 73 -19.89 -3.76 -3.36
N GLN A 74 -19.32 -4.13 -2.21
CA GLN A 74 -17.87 -4.02 -1.98
C GLN A 74 -17.07 -5.02 -2.81
N LYS A 75 -17.59 -6.23 -3.06
CA LYS A 75 -16.99 -7.21 -3.97
C LYS A 75 -16.90 -6.66 -5.40
N GLY A 76 -17.96 -5.99 -5.86
CA GLY A 76 -17.94 -5.31 -7.16
C GLY A 76 -16.82 -4.26 -7.28
N THR A 77 -16.58 -3.47 -6.23
CA THR A 77 -15.43 -2.54 -6.17
C THR A 77 -14.10 -3.30 -6.15
N LEU A 78 -13.99 -4.35 -5.33
CA LEU A 78 -12.80 -5.18 -5.20
C LEU A 78 -12.38 -5.83 -6.53
N ASP A 79 -13.34 -6.30 -7.31
CA ASP A 79 -13.08 -6.90 -8.63
C ASP A 79 -12.49 -5.90 -9.64
N ARG A 80 -12.73 -4.59 -9.44
CA ARG A 80 -12.21 -3.51 -10.29
C ARG A 80 -10.85 -2.98 -9.86
N ILE A 81 -10.31 -3.41 -8.73
CA ILE A 81 -9.04 -2.86 -8.19
C ILE A 81 -7.89 -2.96 -9.20
N GLY A 82 -7.83 -4.04 -9.99
CA GLY A 82 -6.82 -4.18 -11.05
C GLY A 82 -6.93 -3.11 -12.15
N ASP A 83 -8.16 -2.77 -12.55
CA ASP A 83 -8.43 -1.71 -13.53
C ASP A 83 -8.10 -0.34 -12.95
N LEU A 84 -8.44 -0.10 -11.68
CA LEU A 84 -8.10 1.15 -10.98
C LEU A 84 -6.58 1.34 -10.84
N SER A 85 -5.85 0.27 -10.50
CA SER A 85 -4.38 0.28 -10.44
C SER A 85 -3.76 0.63 -11.79
N SER A 86 -4.34 0.12 -12.88
CA SER A 86 -3.93 0.48 -14.24
C SER A 86 -4.16 1.96 -14.54
N LEU A 87 -5.33 2.51 -14.20
CA LEU A 87 -5.64 3.93 -14.38
C LEU A 87 -4.65 4.85 -13.64
N VAL A 88 -4.31 4.53 -12.40
CA VAL A 88 -3.31 5.31 -11.63
C VAL A 88 -1.92 5.20 -12.25
N SER A 89 -1.54 4.02 -12.72
CA SER A 89 -0.25 3.81 -13.38
C SER A 89 -0.14 4.57 -14.69
N ASP A 90 -1.21 4.60 -15.47
CA ASP A 90 -1.27 5.35 -16.73
C ASP A 90 -1.28 6.85 -16.48
N PHE A 91 -2.00 7.32 -15.46
CA PHE A 91 -1.91 8.71 -15.01
C PHE A 91 -0.46 9.08 -14.67
N GLN A 92 0.21 8.29 -13.82
CA GLN A 92 1.59 8.53 -13.41
C GLN A 92 2.54 8.63 -14.62
N LYS A 93 2.42 7.69 -15.57
CA LYS A 93 3.24 7.71 -16.80
C LYS A 93 2.96 8.93 -17.68
N ASN A 94 1.70 9.29 -17.85
CA ASN A 94 1.31 10.35 -18.77
C ASN A 94 1.58 11.74 -18.19
N VAL A 95 1.37 11.93 -16.89
CA VAL A 95 1.45 13.24 -16.25
C VAL A 95 2.90 13.63 -15.95
N PHE A 96 3.69 12.75 -15.34
CA PHE A 96 5.05 13.11 -14.93
C PHE A 96 6.06 13.13 -16.09
N ASN A 97 5.74 12.52 -17.24
CA ASN A 97 6.56 12.61 -18.45
C ASN A 97 6.05 13.66 -19.45
N SER A 98 4.97 14.39 -19.12
CA SER A 98 4.42 15.42 -20.01
C SER A 98 5.00 16.81 -19.76
N LYS A 99 4.87 17.69 -20.76
CA LYS A 99 5.10 19.14 -20.63
C LYS A 99 3.86 19.89 -20.13
N MET A 100 2.97 19.20 -19.42
CA MET A 100 1.72 19.76 -18.92
C MET A 100 1.99 20.72 -17.76
N GLU A 101 1.24 21.82 -17.71
CA GLU A 101 1.26 22.75 -16.56
C GLU A 101 0.64 22.10 -15.32
N PHE A 102 1.10 22.49 -14.13
CA PHE A 102 0.68 21.87 -12.87
C PHE A 102 -0.85 21.86 -12.69
N ASP A 103 -1.54 22.98 -12.93
CA ASP A 103 -3.00 23.10 -12.78
C ASP A 103 -3.78 22.04 -13.58
N GLN A 104 -3.27 21.68 -14.76
CA GLN A 104 -3.88 20.63 -15.59
C GLN A 104 -3.62 19.24 -15.00
N LYS A 105 -2.42 19.01 -14.47
CA LYS A 105 -2.08 17.75 -13.76
C LYS A 105 -2.93 17.59 -12.51
N GLU A 106 -3.06 18.64 -11.72
CA GLU A 106 -3.90 18.72 -10.52
C GLU A 106 -5.36 18.41 -10.86
N THR A 107 -5.93 19.08 -11.85
CA THR A 107 -7.32 18.84 -12.28
C THR A 107 -7.54 17.38 -12.72
N ASN A 108 -6.61 16.83 -13.50
CA ASN A 108 -6.68 15.44 -13.94
C ASN A 108 -6.58 14.47 -12.76
N TRP A 109 -5.72 14.79 -11.78
CA TRP A 109 -5.56 14.01 -10.56
C TRP A 109 -6.81 14.02 -9.70
N GLU A 110 -7.38 15.20 -9.42
CA GLU A 110 -8.61 15.31 -8.63
C GLU A 110 -9.75 14.49 -9.23
N ASN A 111 -9.91 14.55 -10.56
CA ASN A 111 -10.92 13.79 -11.28
C ASN A 111 -10.70 12.27 -11.14
N LEU A 112 -9.45 11.84 -11.21
CA LEU A 112 -9.09 10.43 -11.00
C LEU A 112 -9.36 9.98 -9.56
N VAL A 113 -8.98 10.78 -8.56
CA VAL A 113 -9.25 10.50 -7.15
C VAL A 113 -10.76 10.42 -6.89
N LYS A 114 -11.55 11.37 -7.40
CA LYS A 114 -13.02 11.34 -7.32
C LYS A 114 -13.58 10.06 -7.95
N LYS A 115 -13.06 9.65 -9.12
CA LYS A 115 -13.47 8.39 -9.76
C LYS A 115 -13.18 7.18 -8.86
N ILE A 116 -11.95 7.05 -8.36
CA ILE A 116 -11.53 5.90 -7.54
C ILE A 116 -12.31 5.82 -6.22
N PHE A 117 -12.39 6.91 -5.48
CA PHE A 117 -12.92 6.89 -4.11
C PHE A 117 -14.45 7.05 -4.05
N VAL A 118 -15.03 7.86 -4.94
CA VAL A 118 -16.46 8.18 -4.92
C VAL A 118 -17.23 7.30 -5.89
N THR A 119 -16.82 7.25 -7.16
CA THR A 119 -17.58 6.55 -8.21
C THR A 119 -17.43 5.03 -8.08
N GLU A 120 -16.19 4.57 -8.00
CA GLU A 120 -15.87 3.13 -7.93
C GLU A 120 -15.95 2.60 -6.50
N GLY A 121 -15.97 3.51 -5.51
CA GLY A 121 -16.34 3.20 -4.13
C GLY A 121 -15.21 2.67 -3.24
N VAL A 122 -13.94 2.94 -3.57
CA VAL A 122 -12.80 2.50 -2.75
C VAL A 122 -12.90 2.99 -1.29
N SER A 123 -13.51 4.15 -1.03
CA SER A 123 -13.77 4.64 0.33
C SER A 123 -14.54 3.63 1.20
N LYS A 124 -15.39 2.80 0.59
CA LYS A 124 -16.18 1.77 1.28
C LYS A 124 -15.37 0.50 1.58
N ILE A 125 -14.19 0.34 0.98
CA ILE A 125 -13.26 -0.77 1.22
C ILE A 125 -12.31 -0.48 2.37
N LEU A 126 -11.97 0.80 2.62
CA LEU A 126 -11.06 1.19 3.69
C LEU A 126 -11.41 0.62 5.07
N PRO A 127 -12.68 0.60 5.53
CA PRO A 127 -13.03 0.00 6.81
C PRO A 127 -12.79 -1.51 6.87
N LEU A 128 -12.88 -2.22 5.73
CA LEU A 128 -12.57 -3.65 5.67
C LEU A 128 -11.07 -3.88 5.85
N LEU A 129 -10.25 -3.02 5.25
CA LEU A 129 -8.79 -3.06 5.38
C LEU A 129 -8.38 -2.83 6.84
N GLN A 130 -8.97 -1.86 7.51
CA GLN A 130 -8.74 -1.58 8.94
C GLN A 130 -9.15 -2.75 9.84
N LYS A 131 -10.28 -3.42 9.55
CA LYS A 131 -10.71 -4.62 10.30
C LYS A 131 -9.66 -5.74 10.25
N ILE A 132 -9.10 -6.00 9.06
CA ILE A 132 -8.05 -7.01 8.89
C ILE A 132 -6.78 -6.60 9.65
N GLN A 133 -6.39 -5.33 9.57
CA GLN A 133 -5.20 -4.81 10.27
C GLN A 133 -5.34 -4.94 11.79
N ASN A 134 -6.48 -4.55 12.36
CA ASN A 134 -6.73 -4.64 13.80
C ASN A 134 -6.87 -6.10 14.29
N SER A 135 -7.35 -7.01 13.45
CA SER A 135 -7.42 -8.44 13.79
C SER A 135 -6.04 -9.13 13.79
N ALA A 136 -5.07 -8.61 13.04
CA ALA A 136 -3.70 -9.14 12.97
C ALA A 136 -2.87 -8.78 14.22
N THR A 137 -3.14 -7.63 14.85
CA THR A 137 -2.39 -7.14 16.01
C THR A 137 -2.58 -7.99 17.28
N ALA A 138 -3.52 -8.94 17.29
CA ALA A 138 -3.78 -9.80 18.44
C ALA A 138 -2.92 -11.09 18.50
N THR A 139 -2.14 -11.43 17.47
CA THR A 139 -1.48 -12.76 17.41
C THR A 139 0.05 -12.74 17.27
N PHE A 140 0.68 -11.60 16.98
CA PHE A 140 2.14 -11.56 16.77
C PHE A 140 2.98 -11.22 18.02
N ALA A 141 2.36 -10.96 19.17
CA ALA A 141 3.07 -10.55 20.39
C ALA A 141 3.42 -11.69 21.37
N THR A 142 3.03 -12.95 21.12
CA THR A 142 3.17 -14.02 22.14
C THR A 142 4.01 -15.25 21.75
N SER A 143 4.62 -15.32 20.57
CA SER A 143 5.28 -16.56 20.11
C SER A 143 6.77 -16.47 19.79
N LEU A 144 7.55 -15.65 20.50
CA LEU A 144 9.03 -15.63 20.34
C LEU A 144 9.85 -15.67 21.64
N PHE A 145 9.30 -16.12 22.77
CA PHE A 145 10.07 -16.23 24.03
C PHE A 145 9.94 -17.57 24.79
N THR A 146 9.86 -18.71 24.11
CA THR A 146 10.01 -20.01 24.79
C THR A 146 10.81 -21.03 23.97
N CYS A 147 12.08 -20.76 23.71
CA CYS A 147 13.08 -21.81 23.47
C CYS A 147 14.41 -21.41 24.15
N ILE A 148 14.40 -21.21 25.47
CA ILE A 148 15.63 -21.33 26.26
C ILE A 148 15.55 -22.67 26.98
N ILE A 149 16.36 -23.60 26.48
CA ILE A 149 16.63 -24.91 27.05
C ILE A 149 17.17 -24.70 28.48
N PRO A 150 16.66 -25.39 29.52
CA PRO A 150 17.35 -25.43 30.80
C PRO A 150 18.51 -26.41 30.69
N LEU A 151 19.68 -25.91 30.26
CA LEU A 151 20.94 -26.62 30.45
C LEU A 151 21.67 -26.00 31.64
N LEU A 152 22.08 -26.89 32.56
CA LEU A 152 23.06 -26.71 33.64
C LEU A 152 22.57 -26.16 34.98
N ILE A 153 21.98 -27.03 35.81
CA ILE A 153 22.45 -27.22 37.20
C ILE A 153 22.24 -28.71 37.58
N ASN A 154 23.25 -29.54 37.33
CA ASN A 154 23.56 -30.74 38.14
C ASN A 154 24.82 -31.41 37.58
N ALA A 155 25.99 -30.87 37.94
CA ALA A 155 27.25 -31.59 37.95
C ALA A 155 28.24 -30.87 38.88
N LEU A 156 27.88 -30.79 40.16
CA LEU A 156 28.79 -30.51 41.27
C LEU A 156 28.15 -31.13 42.53
N ARG A 157 28.17 -32.47 42.56
CA ARG A 157 27.98 -33.26 43.77
C ARG A 157 28.71 -34.59 43.59
N GLU A 158 29.62 -34.80 44.54
CA GLU A 158 30.52 -35.94 44.80
C GLU A 158 31.81 -36.02 43.99
#